data_AF-A0A5J4TU84-F1
#
_entry.id   AF-A0A5J4TU84-F1
#
_cell.length_a   1.000
_cell.length_b   1.000
_cell.length_c   1.000
_cell.angle_alpha   90.00
_cell.angle_beta   90.00
_cell.angle_gamma   90.00
#
_symmetry.space_group_name_H-M   'P 1'
#
loop_
_entity.id
_entity.type
_entity.pdbx_description
1 polymer ?
#
loop_
_entity_poly.entity_id
_entity_poly.type
_entity_poly.pdbx_seq_one_letter_code
_entity_poly.pdbx_strand_id
1 'polypeptide(L)' 'MITQLNRIEIPSEIKDNLLCDILTKLLEFDPNKRITAAEALQHPYFTSPEANADISKEQQDLASLAEEPKIKQRK' A
#
# COMPACT_ATOMS: atom_id res chain seq x y z
N MET A 1 27.53 14.90 0.41
CA MET A 1 27.44 14.15 -0.86
C MET A 1 26.05 13.55 -0.92
N ILE A 2 25.26 13.86 -1.96
CA ILE A 2 23.91 13.31 -2.11
C ILE A 2 24.08 11.98 -2.85
N THR A 3 23.89 10.87 -2.15
CA THR A 3 23.91 9.52 -2.74
C THR A 3 22.77 9.40 -3.73
N GLN A 4 23.09 9.25 -5.01
CA GLN A 4 22.13 8.81 -6.02
C GLN A 4 21.82 7.34 -5.73
N LEU A 5 20.70 7.09 -5.07
CA LEU A 5 20.20 5.74 -4.82
C LEU A 5 19.49 5.28 -6.10
N ASN A 6 19.99 4.20 -6.69
CA ASN A 6 19.46 3.63 -7.92
C ASN A 6 17.97 3.29 -7.74
N ARG A 7 17.12 3.82 -8.63
CA ARG A 7 15.71 3.44 -8.70
C ARG A 7 15.62 1.94 -8.96
N ILE A 8 14.66 1.26 -8.32
CA ILE A 8 14.38 -0.15 -8.63
C ILE A 8 13.79 -0.23 -10.02
N GLU A 9 14.47 -0.93 -10.91
CA GLU A 9 13.98 -1.21 -12.25
C GLU A 9 12.97 -2.34 -12.18
N ILE A 10 11.70 -1.99 -12.41
CA ILE A 10 10.63 -2.97 -12.51
C ILE A 10 10.68 -3.58 -13.92
N PRO A 11 10.63 -4.92 -14.07
CA PRO A 11 10.64 -5.56 -15.37
C PRO A 11 9.54 -5.06 -16.30
N SER A 12 9.87 -4.84 -17.57
CA SER A 12 8.95 -4.32 -18.60
C SER A 12 7.77 -5.25 -18.91
N GLU A 13 7.84 -6.50 -18.47
CA GLU A 13 6.80 -7.51 -18.58
C GLU A 13 5.58 -7.18 -17.71
N ILE A 14 5.75 -6.37 -16.66
CA ILE A 14 4.67 -5.93 -15.78
C ILE A 14 3.94 -4.76 -16.46
N LYS A 15 2.71 -5.01 -16.89
CA LYS A 15 1.87 -4.04 -17.61
C LYS A 15 1.02 -3.16 -16.70
N ASP A 16 0.93 -3.51 -15.42
CA ASP A 16 0.10 -2.77 -14.46
C ASP A 16 0.86 -1.55 -13.94
N ASN A 17 0.46 -0.38 -14.44
CA ASN A 17 1.05 0.89 -14.07
C ASN A 17 0.81 1.23 -12.58
N LEU A 18 -0.33 0.84 -12.00
CA LEU A 18 -0.65 1.13 -10.60
C LEU A 18 0.21 0.28 -9.66
N LEU A 19 0.41 -0.99 -10.02
CA LEU A 19 1.31 -1.90 -9.31
C LEU A 19 2.75 -1.37 -9.36
N CYS A 20 3.23 -1.00 -10.55
CA CYS A 20 4.56 -0.44 -10.70
C CYS A 20 4.74 0.84 -9.88
N ASP A 21 3.78 1.77 -9.92
CA ASP A 21 3.88 3.04 -9.19
C ASP A 21 3.94 2.83 -7.66
N ILE A 22 3.05 2.00 -7.09
CA ILE A 22 3.06 1.77 -5.64
C ILE A 22 4.34 1.06 -5.18
N LEU A 23 4.83 0.07 -5.94
CA LEU A 23 6.06 -0.64 -5.61
C LEU A 23 7.27 0.28 -5.61
N THR A 24 7.39 1.19 -6.58
CA THR A 24 8.49 2.15 -6.60
C THR A 24 8.49 3.08 -5.39
N LYS A 25 7.31 3.45 -4.87
CA LYS A 25 7.17 4.30 -3.68
C LYS A 25 7.42 3.55 -2.37
N LEU A 26 6.98 2.30 -2.28
CA LEU A 26 7.20 1.44 -1.11
C LEU A 26 8.66 1.00 -0.97
N LEU A 27 9.31 0.73 -2.10
CA LEU A 27 10.69 0.27 -2.16
C LEU A 27 11.70 1.40 -2.38
N GLU A 28 11.32 2.65 -2.08
CA GLU A 28 12.23 3.78 -2.08
C GLU A 28 13.37 3.56 -1.06
N PHE A 29 14.59 3.75 -1.52
CA PHE A 29 15.79 3.49 -0.73
C PHE A 29 16.01 4.56 0.33
N ASP A 30 15.71 5.82 0.02
CA ASP A 30 15.78 6.89 1.01
C ASP A 30 14.56 6.79 1.96
N PRO A 31 14.74 6.40 3.23
CA PRO A 31 13.62 6.22 4.14
C PRO A 31 12.84 7.51 4.39
N ASN A 32 13.45 8.68 4.17
CA ASN A 32 12.76 9.96 4.32
C ASN A 32 11.86 10.29 3.13
N LYS A 33 12.03 9.60 1.99
CA LYS A 33 11.22 9.75 0.78
C LYS A 33 10.26 8.58 0.56
N ARG A 34 10.45 7.47 1.30
CA ARG A 34 9.57 6.31 1.26
C ARG A 34 8.18 6.69 1.73
N ILE A 35 7.18 6.28 0.97
CA ILE A 35 5.78 6.53 1.29
C ILE A 35 5.43 5.94 2.67
N THR A 36 4.65 6.66 3.47
CA THR A 36 4.18 6.15 4.75
C THR A 36 3.07 5.11 4.55
N ALA A 37 2.80 4.29 5.56
CA ALA A 37 1.69 3.33 5.49
C ALA A 37 0.32 4.02 5.27
N ALA A 38 0.10 5.17 5.90
CA ALA A 38 -1.13 5.94 5.76
C ALA A 38 -1.32 6.46 4.32
N GLU A 39 -0.26 7.00 3.71
CA GLU A 39 -0.29 7.45 2.32
C GLU A 39 -0.44 6.29 1.34
N ALA A 40 0.24 5.16 1.61
CA ALA A 40 0.14 3.96 0.78
C ALA A 40 -1.29 3.42 0.73
N LEU A 41 -2.02 3.40 1.85
CA LEU A 41 -3.42 2.97 1.90
C LEU A 41 -4.36 3.85 1.07
N GLN A 42 -3.99 5.11 0.78
CA GLN A 42 -4.77 5.99 -0.08
C GLN A 42 -4.44 5.83 -1.57
N HIS A 43 -3.43 5.03 -1.91
CA HIS A 43 -2.97 4.86 -3.29
C HIS A 43 -4.05 4.17 -4.16
N PRO A 44 -4.23 4.58 -5.43
CA PRO A 44 -5.22 3.97 -6.33
C PRO A 44 -5.10 2.45 -6.48
N TYR A 45 -3.90 1.90 -6.33
CA TYR A 45 -3.69 0.45 -6.30
C TYR A 45 -4.56 -0.28 -5.24
N PHE A 46 -4.86 0.37 -4.12
CA PHE A 46 -5.71 -0.19 -3.06
C PHE A 46 -7.13 0.40 -3.04
N THR A 47 -7.38 1.51 -3.73
CA THR A 47 -8.66 2.24 -3.66
C THR A 47 -9.44 2.29 -4.97
N SER A 48 -8.89 1.74 -6.07
CA SER A 48 -9.59 1.72 -7.35
C SER A 48 -10.84 0.81 -7.31
N PRO A 49 -11.80 1.02 -8.23
CA PRO A 49 -12.96 0.14 -8.35
C PRO A 49 -12.58 -1.33 -8.55
N GLU A 50 -11.51 -1.60 -9.29
CA GLU A 50 -10.98 -2.94 -9.52
C GLU A 50 -10.50 -3.58 -8.22
N ALA A 51 -9.71 -2.85 -7.42
CA ALA A 51 -9.24 -3.34 -6.13
C ALA A 51 -10.40 -3.65 -5.17
N ASN A 52 -11.44 -2.82 -5.17
CA ASN A 52 -12.65 -3.07 -4.37
C ASN A 52 -13.46 -4.28 -4.87
N ALA A 53 -13.44 -4.55 -6.17
CA ALA A 53 -14.13 -5.68 -6.78
C ALA A 53 -13.41 -7.02 -6.53
N ASP A 54 -12.08 -6.99 -6.35
CA ASP A 54 -11.26 -8.18 -6.05
C ASP A 54 -11.46 -8.71 -4.62
N ILE A 55 -12.01 -7.90 -3.72
CA ILE A 55 -12.24 -8.28 -2.32
C ILE A 55 -13.61 -8.97 -2.20
N SER A 56 -13.61 -10.24 -1.81
CA SER A 56 -14.83 -10.99 -1.57
C SER A 56 -15.59 -10.49 -0.35
N LYS A 57 -16.89 -10.82 -0.27
CA LYS A 57 -17.73 -10.41 0.85
C LYS A 57 -17.21 -10.99 2.18
N GLU A 58 -16.73 -12.23 2.16
CA GLU A 58 -16.15 -12.90 3.32
C GLU A 58 -14.88 -12.19 3.81
N GLN A 59 -14.04 -11.71 2.89
CA GLN A 59 -12.83 -10.95 3.23
C GLN A 59 -13.19 -9.61 3.88
N GLN A 60 -14.23 -8.92 3.39
CA GLN A 60 -14.74 -7.68 4.01
C GLN A 60 -15.29 -7.92 5.41
N ASP A 61 -16.06 -9.00 5.59
CA ASP A 61 -16.67 -9.33 6.87
C ASP A 61 -15.60 -9.72 7.90
N LEU A 62 -14.58 -10.49 7.50
CA LEU A 62 -13.41 -10.81 8.34
C LEU A 62 -12.63 -9.57 8.75
N ALA A 63 -12.41 -8.62 7.84
CA ALA A 63 -11.74 -7.35 8.17
C ALA A 63 -12.55 -6.54 9.19
N SER A 64 -13.87 -6.49 9.02
CA SER A 64 -14.78 -5.78 9.94
C SER A 64 -14.76 -6.35 11.36
N LEU A 65 -14.54 -7.66 11.52
CA LEU A 65 -14.35 -8.28 12.84
C LEU A 65 -13.05 -7.85 13.53
N ALA A 66 -12.02 -7.51 12.75
CA ALA A 66 -10.73 -7.07 13.28
C ALA A 66 -10.71 -5.59 13.69
N GLU A 67 -11.67 -4.78 13.23
CA GLU A 67 -11.81 -3.36 13.58
C GLU A 67 -12.44 -3.09 14.97
N GLU A 68 -12.54 -4.11 15.84
CA GLU A 68 -13.07 -3.91 17.19
C GLU A 68 -12.35 -2.75 17.93
N PRO A 69 -13.11 -1.87 18.60
CA PRO A 69 -12.61 -0.58 19.07
C PRO A 69 -11.54 -0.71 20.15
N LYS A 70 -10.43 -0.01 19.96
CA LYS A 70 -9.38 0.25 20.96
C LYS A 70 -9.90 1.10 22.14
N ILE A 71 -10.87 0.65 22.94
CA ILE A 71 -11.18 1.28 24.24
C ILE A 71 -11.65 0.25 25.27
N LYS A 72 -10.71 -0.43 25.92
CA LYS A 72 -10.77 -0.63 27.38
C LYS A 72 -9.39 -0.31 27.94
N GLN A 73 -9.14 0.98 28.15
CA GLN A 73 -8.18 1.38 29.18
C GLN A 73 -8.59 0.66 30.45
N ARG A 74 -7.78 -0.32 30.89
CA ARG A 74 -7.91 -0.89 32.23
C ARG A 74 -7.63 0.26 33.20
N LYS A 75 -8.69 0.71 33.87
CA LYS A 75 -8.58 1.48 35.12
C LYS A 75 -7.82 0.67 36.16
#